data_AF-A0AA41N4B0-F1
#
_entry.id   AF-A0AA41N4B0-F1
#
_cell.length_a   1.000
_cell.length_b   1.000
_cell.length_c   1.000
_cell.angle_alpha   90.00
_cell.angle_beta   90.00
_cell.angle_gamma   90.00
#
_symmetry.space_group_name_H-M   'P 1'
#
loop_
_entity.id
_entity.type
_entity.pdbx_description
1 polymer ?
#
loop_
_entity_poly.entity_id
_entity_poly.type
_entity_poly.pdbx_seq_one_letter_code
_entity_poly.pdbx_strand_id
1 'polypeptide(L)' 'MYVKLVETLCAEHQISLLKDDDNKKLGEWVGLCKIDQEGKPHKVIGCCVVVKDYGKESQAEDVIEEYFKCKK' A
#
# COMPACT_ATOMS: atom_id res chain seq x y z
N MET A 1 -16.30 -5.87 -6.87
CA MET A 1 -15.85 -7.07 -7.61
C MET A 1 -14.32 -7.19 -7.62
N TYR A 2 -13.61 -6.11 -7.93
CA TYR A 2 -12.13 -6.05 -7.86
C TYR A 2 -11.55 -6.42 -6.48
N VAL A 3 -12.07 -5.82 -5.41
CA VAL A 3 -11.54 -6.02 -4.04
C VAL A 3 -11.61 -7.50 -3.61
N LYS A 4 -12.73 -8.18 -3.87
CA LYS A 4 -12.91 -9.60 -3.52
C LYS A 4 -11.94 -10.50 -4.28
N LEU A 5 -11.66 -10.20 -5.55
CA LEU A 5 -10.72 -10.99 -6.35
C LEU A 5 -9.29 -10.83 -5.83
N VAL A 6 -8.90 -9.61 -5.46
CA VAL A 6 -7.59 -9.34 -4.86
C VAL A 6 -7.47 -10.02 -3.49
N GLU A 7 -8.51 -9.96 -2.66
CA GLU A 7 -8.55 -10.66 -1.37
C GLU A 7 -8.37 -12.18 -1.52
N THR A 8 -9.10 -12.81 -2.45
CA THR A 8 -8.99 -14.26 -2.66
C THR A 8 -7.62 -14.64 -3.21
N LEU A 9 -7.08 -13.88 -4.16
CA LEU A 9 -5.76 -14.14 -4.74
C LEU A 9 -4.65 -13.99 -3.70
N CYS A 10 -4.71 -12.95 -2.87
CA CYS A 10 -3.74 -12.77 -1.79
C CYS A 10 -3.83 -13.88 -0.73
N ALA A 11 -5.05 -14.38 -0.43
CA ALA A 11 -5.24 -15.50 0.48
C ALA A 11 -4.66 -16.82 -0.07
N GLU A 12 -4.83 -17.11 -1.37
CA GLU A 12 -4.29 -18.31 -2.01
C GLU A 12 -2.76 -18.29 -2.06
N HIS A 13 -2.16 -17.15 -2.36
CA HIS A 13 -0.70 -17.00 -2.47
C HIS A 13 -0.01 -16.66 -1.14
N GLN A 14 -0.73 -16.66 0.00
CA GLN A 14 -0.23 -16.29 1.33
C GLN A 14 0.45 -14.91 1.36
N ILE A 15 -0.06 -13.96 0.59
CA ILE A 15 0.41 -12.58 0.56
C ILE A 15 -0.37 -11.79 1.63
N SER A 16 0.35 -11.19 2.57
CA SER A 16 -0.23 -10.32 3.58
C SER A 16 -0.90 -9.11 2.94
N LEU A 17 -2.16 -8.84 3.30
CA LEU A 17 -2.96 -7.76 2.72
C LEU A 17 -3.32 -6.73 3.79
N LEU A 18 -3.04 -5.46 3.50
CA LEU A 18 -3.44 -4.32 4.30
C LEU A 18 -4.58 -3.59 3.60
N LYS A 19 -5.73 -3.51 4.26
CA LYS A 19 -6.88 -2.74 3.77
C LYS A 19 -6.84 -1.35 4.37
N ASP A 20 -6.97 -0.36 3.50
CA ASP A 20 -7.15 1.04 3.86
C ASP A 20 -8.41 1.57 3.17
N ASP A 21 -9.14 2.46 3.81
CA ASP A 21 -10.43 2.96 3.32
C ASP A 21 -10.25 4.11 2.31
N ASP A 22 -9.11 4.82 2.32
CA ASP A 22 -8.85 6.00 1.50
C ASP A 22 -7.83 5.76 0.37
N ASN A 23 -8.32 5.27 -0.77
CA ASN A 23 -7.51 4.95 -1.95
C ASN A 23 -6.74 6.18 -2.48
N LYS A 24 -7.29 7.39 -2.31
CA LYS A 24 -6.63 8.64 -2.75
C LYS A 24 -5.46 9.00 -1.84
N LYS A 25 -5.60 8.87 -0.52
CA LYS A 25 -4.48 9.12 0.41
C LYS A 25 -3.35 8.13 0.15
N LEU A 26 -3.68 6.87 -0.12
CA LEU A 26 -2.68 5.87 -0.51
C LEU A 26 -1.96 6.27 -1.82
N GLY A 27 -2.70 6.75 -2.81
CA GLY A 27 -2.12 7.30 -4.04
C GLY A 27 -1.14 8.44 -3.79
N GLU A 28 -1.45 9.34 -2.87
CA GLU A 28 -0.56 10.42 -2.47
C GLU A 28 0.71 9.90 -1.80
N TRP A 29 0.60 8.94 -0.87
CA TRP A 29 1.74 8.33 -0.17
C TRP A 29 2.71 7.60 -1.09
N VAL A 30 2.17 6.94 -2.12
CA VAL A 30 2.98 6.25 -3.14
C VAL A 30 3.60 7.24 -4.14
N GLY A 31 3.24 8.52 -4.08
CA GLY A 31 3.72 9.54 -5.00
C GLY A 31 2.99 9.56 -6.34
N LEU A 32 1.81 8.92 -6.44
CA LEU A 32 0.89 9.02 -7.58
C LEU A 32 0.06 10.31 -7.50
N CYS A 33 0.77 11.42 -7.30
CA CYS A 33 0.23 12.76 -7.29
C CYS A 33 1.20 13.71 -7.99
N LYS A 34 0.69 14.84 -8.46
CA LYS A 34 1.52 15.95 -8.92
C LYS A 34 1.59 16.99 -7.82
N ILE A 35 2.79 17.43 -7.49
CA ILE A 35 2.99 18.42 -6.43
C ILE A 35 3.10 19.79 -7.09
N ASP A 36 2.25 20.74 -6.69
CA ASP A 36 2.33 22.12 -7.13
C ASP A 36 3.51 22.85 -6.45
N GLN A 37 3.88 24.03 -6.95
CA GLN A 37 5.01 24.82 -6.40
C GLN A 37 4.82 25.21 -4.91
N GLU A 38 3.58 25.23 -4.42
CA GLU A 38 3.25 25.44 -3.00
C GLU A 38 3.34 24.18 -2.14
N GLY A 39 3.73 23.03 -2.70
CA GLY A 39 3.82 21.75 -2.00
C GLY A 39 2.49 21.03 -1.80
N LYS A 40 1.40 21.52 -2.42
CA LYS A 40 0.08 20.88 -2.33
C LYS A 40 -0.07 19.78 -3.38
N PRO A 41 -0.60 18.60 -3.00
CA PRO A 41 -0.83 17.50 -3.93
C PRO A 41 -2.07 17.78 -4.80
N HIS A 42 -1.90 17.65 -6.11
CA HIS A 42 -2.91 17.85 -7.13
C HIS A 42 -2.98 16.61 -8.05
N LYS A 43 -4.15 16.37 -8.65
CA LYS A 43 -4.41 15.20 -9.54
C LYS A 43 -3.97 13.86 -8.91
N VAL A 44 -4.36 13.64 -7.66
CA VAL A 44 -4.07 12.38 -6.95
C VAL A 44 -4.87 11.23 -7.59
N ILE A 45 -4.16 10.16 -7.95
CA ILE A 45 -4.76 8.96 -8.54
C ILE A 45 -4.88 7.89 -7.45
N GLY A 46 -6.08 7.35 -7.26
CA GLY A 46 -6.28 6.23 -6.34
C GLY A 46 -5.56 4.98 -6.84
N CYS A 47 -4.90 4.26 -5.94
CA CYS A 47 -4.08 3.11 -6.33
C CYS A 47 -4.26 1.89 -5.43
N CYS A 48 -3.86 0.74 -5.96
CA CYS A 48 -3.43 -0.40 -5.17
C CYS A 48 -1.95 -0.65 -5.49
N VAL A 49 -1.16 -1.07 -4.50
CA VAL A 49 0.26 -1.33 -4.69
C VAL A 49 0.66 -2.66 -4.08
N VAL A 50 1.69 -3.25 -4.67
CA VAL A 50 2.34 -4.47 -4.17
C VAL A 50 3.83 -4.16 -4.12
N VAL A 51 4.44 -4.38 -2.96
CA VAL A 51 5.89 -4.28 -2.80
C VAL A 51 6.50 -5.58 -3.30
N LYS A 52 7.38 -5.50 -4.31
CA LYS A 52 8.11 -6.65 -4.86
C LYS A 52 9.49 -6.81 -4.24
N ASP A 53 10.14 -5.68 -3.97
CA ASP A 53 11.49 -5.61 -3.46
C ASP A 53 11.60 -4.34 -2.61
N TYR A 54 12.07 -4.48 -1.38
CA TYR A 54 12.25 -3.37 -0.43
C TYR A 54 13.60 -2.68 -0.59
N GLY A 55 14.54 -3.28 -1.33
CA GLY A 55 15.84 -2.75 -1.69
C GLY A 55 16.87 -2.75 -0.57
N LYS A 56 16.49 -2.33 0.65
CA LYS A 56 17.35 -2.33 1.83
C LYS A 56 16.58 -2.80 3.05
N GLU A 57 17.15 -3.78 3.74
CA GLU A 57 16.70 -4.17 5.08
C GLU A 57 16.77 -2.94 5.98
N SER A 58 15.62 -2.53 6.50
CA SER A 58 15.46 -1.36 7.33
C SER A 58 14.44 -1.65 8.41
N GLN A 59 14.45 -0.85 9.48
CA GLN A 59 13.50 -0.98 10.59
C GLN A 59 12.03 -0.94 10.14
N ALA A 60 11.74 -0.42 8.94
CA ALA A 60 10.40 -0.42 8.38
C ALA A 60 9.90 -1.84 8.07
N GLU A 61 10.78 -2.76 7.66
CA GLU A 61 10.41 -4.15 7.39
C GLU A 61 9.99 -4.88 8.67
N ASP A 62 10.74 -4.69 9.76
CA ASP A 62 10.42 -5.28 11.06
C ASP A 62 9.04 -4.84 11.57
N VAL A 63 8.75 -3.53 11.46
CA VAL A 63 7.46 -2.96 11.87
C VAL A 63 6.30 -3.54 11.03
N ILE A 64 6.52 -3.71 9.73
CA ILE A 64 5.52 -4.28 8.82
C ILE A 64 5.30 -5.77 9.14
N GLU A 65 6.37 -6.52 9.37
CA GLU A 65 6.30 -7.94 9.69
C GLU A 65 5.62 -8.18 11.06
N GLU A 66 5.92 -7.35 12.06
CA GLU A 66 5.26 -7.38 13.37
C GLU A 66 3.77 -7.04 13.25
N TYR A 67 3.42 -6.04 12.45
CA TYR A 67 2.03 -5.69 12.19
C TYR A 67 1.26 -6.86 11.56
N PHE A 68 1.86 -7.58 10.61
CA PHE A 68 1.24 -8.77 10.01
C PHE A 68 1.19 -9.97 10.95
N LYS A 69 2.17 -10.14 11.85
CA LYS A 69 2.14 -11.16 12.91
C LYS A 69 1.03 -10.88 13.92
N CYS A 70 0.80 -9.61 14.27
CA CYS A 70 -0.22 -9.21 15.24
C CYS A 70 -1.66 -9.28 14.70
N LYS A 71 -1.83 -9.13 13.38
CA LYS A 71 -3.14 -9.19 12.71
C LYS A 71 -3.55 -10.58 12.20
N LYS A 72 -2.73 -11.61 12.44
CA LYS A 72 -3.04 -13.00 12.09
C LYS A 72 -3.86 -13.67 13.19
#